data_AF-A0A2T5J335-F1
#
_entry.id   AF-A0A2T5J335-F1
#
_cell.length_a   1.000
_cell.length_b   1.000
_cell.length_c   1.000
_cell.angle_alpha   90.00
_cell.angle_beta   90.00
_cell.angle_gamma   90.00
#
_symmetry.space_group_name_H-M   'P 1'
#
loop_
_entity.id
_entity.type
_entity.pdbx_description
1 polymer ?
#
loop_
_entity_poly.entity_id
_entity_poly.type
_entity_poly.pdbx_seq_one_letter_code
_entity_poly.pdbx_strand_id
1 'polypeptide(L)'
;MKQISTIKTSDEDMDEYPEITQADFDRASYKVAGQVVNKEVWQQAVQTKLKKTKINITLDPDIVAYFKDKAGGRGYQTLINATLREAMNHHTLEDTLRKVLREELRHV
;
A
#
# COMPACT_ATOMS: atom_id res chain seq x y z
N MET A 1 -16.34 -23.04 8.66
CA MET A 1 -15.02 -22.67 8.10
C MET A 1 -14.45 -23.89 7.39
N LYS A 2 -14.10 -23.78 6.10
CA LYS A 2 -13.61 -24.92 5.31
C LYS A 2 -12.09 -25.04 5.54
N GLN A 3 -11.64 -26.19 6.01
CA GLN A 3 -10.22 -26.53 6.17
C GLN A 3 -9.51 -26.47 4.80
N ILE A 4 -8.43 -25.70 4.68
CA ILE A 4 -7.73 -25.44 3.40
C ILE A 4 -6.36 -26.12 3.31
N SER A 5 -5.94 -26.86 4.35
CA SER A 5 -4.66 -27.59 4.32
C SER A 5 -4.81 -28.90 5.09
N THR A 6 -4.53 -30.00 4.41
CA THR A 6 -4.53 -31.37 4.96
C THR A 6 -3.12 -31.86 5.27
N ILE A 7 -2.11 -30.99 5.21
CA ILE A 7 -0.72 -31.39 5.51
C ILE A 7 -0.56 -31.38 7.03
N LYS A 8 -0.42 -32.57 7.62
CA LYS A 8 0.04 -32.73 8.99
C LYS A 8 1.51 -32.31 9.02
N THR A 9 1.81 -31.20 9.68
CA THR A 9 3.19 -30.82 9.96
C THR A 9 3.63 -31.63 11.19
N SER A 10 4.39 -32.70 10.98
CA SER A 10 5.12 -33.38 12.06
C SER A 10 6.26 -32.46 12.51
N ASP A 11 6.35 -32.17 13.81
CA ASP A 11 7.45 -31.37 14.38
C ASP A 11 8.78 -32.13 14.33
N GLU A 12 8.77 -33.45 14.10
CA GLU A 12 9.94 -34.34 14.12
C GLU A 12 10.89 -34.17 12.91
N ASP A 13 10.47 -33.48 11.84
CA ASP A 13 11.25 -33.29 10.62
C ASP A 13 11.73 -31.83 10.40
N MET A 14 11.52 -30.94 11.39
CA MET A 14 11.85 -29.51 11.28
C MET A 14 13.34 -29.20 11.51
N ASP A 15 14.09 -30.11 12.15
CA ASP A 15 15.47 -29.86 12.56
C ASP A 15 16.51 -30.04 11.44
N GLU A 16 16.09 -30.55 10.27
CA GLU A 16 16.97 -30.86 9.14
C GLU A 16 16.60 -30.09 7.87
N TYR A 17 16.17 -28.83 8.01
CA TYR A 17 16.14 -27.92 6.85
C TYR A 17 17.51 -27.28 6.65
N PRO A 18 18.11 -27.40 5.46
CA PRO A 18 19.38 -26.73 5.17
C PRO A 18 19.20 -25.22 5.29
N GLU A 19 20.22 -24.53 5.80
CA GLU A 19 20.25 -23.08 5.83
C GLU A 19 20.05 -22.53 4.41
N ILE A 20 19.13 -21.59 4.26
CA ILE A 20 18.85 -20.96 2.95
C ILE A 20 20.12 -20.22 2.52
N THR A 21 20.73 -20.69 1.43
CA THR A 21 21.97 -20.12 0.90
C THR A 21 21.69 -19.12 -0.23
N GLN A 22 22.66 -18.27 -0.56
CA GLN A 22 22.56 -17.36 -1.71
C GLN A 22 22.31 -18.12 -3.03
N ALA A 23 22.86 -19.33 -3.18
CA ALA A 23 22.66 -20.18 -4.34
C ALA A 23 21.19 -20.63 -4.52
N ASP A 24 20.40 -20.63 -3.44
CA ASP A 24 18.96 -20.94 -3.50
C ASP A 24 18.17 -19.75 -4.05
N PHE A 25 18.58 -18.53 -3.73
CA PHE A 25 18.03 -17.32 -4.33
C PHE A 25 18.44 -17.16 -5.80
N ASP A 26 19.65 -17.54 -6.15
CA ASP A 26 20.15 -17.43 -7.53
C ASP A 26 19.42 -18.40 -8.49
N ARG A 27 18.95 -19.54 -7.96
CA ARG A 27 18.10 -20.51 -8.68
C ARG A 27 16.61 -20.14 -8.71
N ALA A 28 16.21 -19.06 -8.03
CA ALA A 28 14.81 -18.69 -7.93
C ALA A 28 14.23 -18.21 -9.28
N SER A 29 13.00 -18.62 -9.57
CA SER A 29 12.25 -18.13 -10.73
C SER A 29 11.26 -17.04 -10.31
N TYR A 30 11.32 -15.88 -10.97
CA TYR A 30 10.34 -14.82 -10.75
C TYR A 30 9.03 -15.22 -11.43
N LYS A 31 7.90 -15.11 -10.72
CA LYS A 31 6.58 -15.41 -11.29
C LYS A 31 5.62 -14.23 -11.11
N VAL A 32 4.88 -13.92 -12.18
CA VAL A 32 3.76 -12.96 -12.16
C VAL A 32 2.54 -13.70 -12.70
N ALA A 33 1.45 -13.71 -11.92
CA ALA A 33 0.20 -14.41 -12.27
C ALA A 33 0.38 -15.90 -12.68
N GLY A 34 1.37 -16.59 -12.11
CA GLY A 34 1.66 -18.01 -12.39
C GLY A 34 2.62 -18.26 -13.56
N GLN A 35 2.97 -17.24 -14.34
CA GLN A 35 3.94 -17.35 -15.43
C GLN A 35 5.35 -16.97 -14.95
N VAL A 36 6.37 -17.74 -15.37
CA VAL A 36 7.77 -17.41 -15.12
C VAL A 36 8.16 -16.20 -15.98
N VAL A 37 8.67 -15.16 -15.35
CA VAL A 37 9.05 -13.89 -15.99
C VAL A 37 10.50 -13.55 -15.67
N ASN A 38 11.09 -12.63 -16.45
CA ASN A 38 12.38 -12.03 -16.10
C ASN A 38 12.21 -11.11 -14.87
N LYS A 39 13.30 -10.93 -14.11
CA LYS A 39 13.43 -10.02 -12.96
C LYS A 39 12.90 -8.61 -13.26
N GLU A 40 13.18 -8.06 -14.43
CA GLU A 40 12.75 -6.71 -14.83
C GLU A 40 11.22 -6.60 -14.94
N VAL A 41 10.60 -7.58 -15.61
CA VAL A 41 9.14 -7.69 -15.75
C VAL A 41 8.48 -7.89 -14.39
N TRP A 42 9.09 -8.72 -13.54
CA TRP A 42 8.63 -8.89 -12.16
C TRP A 42 8.73 -7.60 -11.35
N GLN A 43 9.84 -6.87 -11.44
CA GLN A 43 10.02 -5.58 -10.78
C GLN A 43 9.00 -4.54 -11.24
N GLN A 44 8.73 -4.44 -12.54
CA GLN A 44 7.71 -3.54 -13.08
C GLN A 44 6.30 -3.93 -12.61
N ALA A 45 5.97 -5.22 -12.58
CA ALA A 45 4.68 -5.70 -12.08
C ALA A 45 4.50 -5.38 -10.57
N VAL A 46 5.56 -5.54 -9.78
CA VAL A 46 5.59 -5.18 -8.35
C VAL A 46 5.42 -3.68 -8.16
N GLN A 47 6.16 -2.87 -8.92
CA GLN A 47 6.05 -1.39 -8.91
C GLN A 47 4.63 -0.93 -9.27
N THR A 48 4.03 -1.51 -10.30
CA THR A 48 2.66 -1.19 -10.74
C THR A 48 1.63 -1.52 -9.66
N LYS A 49 1.87 -2.58 -8.89
CA LYS A 49 1.03 -2.97 -7.75
C LYS A 49 1.24 -2.04 -6.55
N LEU A 50 2.47 -1.57 -6.33
CA LEU A 50 2.84 -0.57 -5.34
C LEU A 50 2.56 0.84 -5.88
N LYS A 51 1.28 1.20 -6.07
CA LYS A 51 0.82 2.54 -6.52
C LYS A 51 1.16 3.71 -5.57
N LYS A 52 2.14 3.55 -4.66
CA LYS A 52 2.53 4.54 -3.66
C LYS A 52 3.93 5.05 -3.99
N THR A 53 4.03 6.33 -4.30
CA THR A 53 5.33 7.00 -4.45
C THR A 53 5.91 7.28 -3.07
N LYS A 54 7.14 6.82 -2.82
CA LYS A 54 7.87 7.16 -1.60
C LYS A 54 8.48 8.55 -1.78
N ILE A 55 8.06 9.50 -0.96
CA ILE A 55 8.57 10.87 -0.95
C ILE A 55 9.15 11.20 0.42
N ASN A 56 10.11 12.13 0.47
CA ASN A 56 10.56 12.73 1.72
C ASN A 56 9.81 14.06 1.90
N ILE A 57 9.03 14.17 2.97
CA ILE A 57 8.27 15.37 3.32
C ILE A 57 8.50 15.70 4.79
N THR A 58 8.57 16.99 5.10
CA THR A 58 8.63 17.49 6.47
C THR A 58 7.20 17.80 6.93
N LEU A 59 6.82 17.28 8.11
CA LEU A 59 5.53 17.53 8.75
C LEU A 59 5.79 18.01 10.17
N ASP A 60 4.88 18.83 10.70
CA ASP A 60 4.99 19.34 12.05
C ASP A 60 4.91 18.19 13.08
N PRO A 61 5.64 18.29 14.22
CA PRO A 61 5.70 17.22 15.21
C PRO A 61 4.34 16.87 15.82
N ASP A 62 3.48 17.86 15.99
CA ASP A 62 2.13 17.73 16.54
C ASP A 62 1.19 16.96 15.59
N ILE A 63 1.27 17.23 14.28
CA ILE A 63 0.53 16.48 13.25
C ILE A 63 0.93 15.00 13.29
N VAL A 64 2.24 14.73 13.34
CA VAL A 64 2.75 13.36 13.40
C VAL A 64 2.31 12.68 14.71
N ALA A 65 2.34 13.39 15.84
CA ALA A 65 1.89 12.86 17.12
C ALA A 65 0.39 12.52 17.10
N TYR A 66 -0.46 13.43 16.60
CA TYR A 66 -1.90 13.22 16.45
C TYR A 66 -2.23 11.95 15.65
N PHE A 67 -1.61 11.79 14.47
CA PHE A 67 -1.89 10.61 13.64
C PHE A 67 -1.27 9.32 14.19
N LYS A 68 -0.17 9.39 14.95
CA LYS A 68 0.39 8.23 15.65
C LYS A 68 -0.53 7.73 16.76
N ASP A 69 -1.05 8.64 17.57
CA ASP A 69 -2.00 8.34 18.64
C ASP A 69 -3.29 7.75 18.05
N LYS A 70 -3.86 8.42 17.04
CA LYS A 70 -5.07 7.98 16.34
C LYS A 70 -4.93 6.60 15.66
N ALA A 71 -3.73 6.23 15.23
CA ALA A 71 -3.46 4.94 14.57
C ALA A 71 -3.07 3.81 15.54
N GLY A 72 -2.93 4.07 16.84
CA GLY A 72 -2.38 3.08 17.78
C GLY A 72 -0.94 2.67 17.44
N GLY A 73 -0.15 3.59 16.87
CA GLY A 73 1.28 3.41 16.59
C GLY A 73 1.64 2.93 15.18
N ARG A 74 0.81 2.12 14.49
CA ARG A 74 1.11 1.64 13.11
C ARG A 74 0.04 2.10 12.12
N GLY A 75 0.45 2.54 10.94
CA GLY A 75 -0.48 2.96 9.88
C GLY A 75 -0.87 4.43 9.92
N TYR A 76 -0.21 5.27 10.72
CA TYR A 76 -0.41 6.71 10.73
C TYR A 76 -0.18 7.35 9.34
N GLN A 77 0.77 6.83 8.55
CA GLN A 77 0.96 7.25 7.15
C GLN A 77 -0.26 6.95 6.26
N THR A 78 -0.98 5.86 6.53
CA THR A 78 -2.22 5.52 5.80
C THR A 78 -3.32 6.52 6.15
N LEU A 79 -3.45 6.90 7.44
CA LEU A 79 -4.41 7.91 7.87
C LEU A 79 -4.09 9.28 7.27
N ILE A 80 -2.83 9.71 7.30
CA ILE A 80 -2.40 10.97 6.67
C ILE A 80 -2.79 10.97 5.19
N ASN A 81 -2.48 9.89 4.46
CA ASN A 81 -2.86 9.78 3.05
C ASN A 81 -4.37 9.79 2.82
N ALA A 82 -5.16 9.19 3.71
CA ALA A 82 -6.62 9.20 3.63
C ALA A 82 -7.17 10.63 3.84
N THR A 83 -6.68 11.34 4.85
CA THR A 83 -7.05 12.73 5.13
C THR A 83 -6.67 13.66 3.98
N LEU A 84 -5.49 13.50 3.39
CA LEU A 84 -5.09 14.29 2.21
C LEU A 84 -6.03 14.05 1.01
N ARG A 85 -6.45 12.80 0.78
CA ARG A 85 -7.42 12.48 -0.28
C ARG A 85 -8.79 13.11 -0.01
N GLU A 86 -9.23 13.08 1.23
CA GLU A 86 -10.48 13.71 1.64
C GLU A 86 -10.45 15.23 1.42
N ALA A 87 -9.37 15.88 1.83
CA ALA A 87 -9.17 17.32 1.62
C ALA A 87 -9.18 17.70 0.13
N MET A 88 -8.55 16.90 -0.74
CA MET A 88 -8.63 17.10 -2.19
C MET A 88 -10.08 17.06 -2.69
N ASN A 89 -10.85 16.07 -2.25
CA ASN A 89 -12.26 15.93 -2.68
C ASN A 89 -13.10 17.13 -2.22
N HIS A 90 -12.94 17.57 -0.97
CA HIS A 90 -13.65 18.75 -0.45
C HIS A 90 -13.32 20.02 -1.23
N HIS A 91 -12.05 20.23 -1.58
CA HIS A 91 -11.64 21.38 -2.39
C HIS A 91 -12.31 21.37 -3.78
N THR A 92 -12.34 20.21 -4.45
CA THR A 92 -13.01 20.09 -5.75
C THR A 92 -14.52 20.34 -5.69
N LEU A 93 -15.18 19.90 -4.60
CA LEU A 93 -16.59 20.13 -4.40
C LEU A 93 -16.89 21.62 -4.16
N GLU A 94 -16.10 22.28 -3.31
CA GLU A 94 -16.26 23.70 -3.01
C GLU A 94 -16.11 24.56 -4.26
N ASP A 95 -15.10 24.27 -5.10
CA ASP A 95 -14.89 25.00 -6.34
C ASP A 95 -16.03 24.77 -7.35
N THR A 96 -16.54 23.54 -7.41
CA THR A 96 -17.71 23.21 -8.23
C THR A 96 -18.95 23.99 -7.75
N LEU A 97 -19.21 24.01 -6.44
CA LEU A 97 -20.34 24.75 -5.86
C LEU A 97 -20.22 26.26 -6.08
N ARG A 98 -19.03 26.84 -5.89
CA ARG A 98 -18.80 28.27 -6.18
C ARG A 98 -19.03 28.61 -7.65
N LYS A 99 -18.71 27.70 -8.57
CA LYS A 99 -18.97 27.88 -10.00
C LYS A 99 -20.47 27.88 -10.28
N VAL A 100 -21.19 26.88 -9.79
CA VAL A 100 -22.65 26.77 -9.94
C VAL A 100 -23.35 27.98 -9.34
N LEU A 101 -23.02 28.38 -8.11
CA LEU A 101 -23.58 29.58 -7.47
C LEU A 101 -23.33 30.86 -8.29
N ARG A 102 -22.16 31.00 -8.91
CA ARG A 102 -21.86 32.15 -9.78
C ARG A 102 -22.65 32.11 -11.08
N GLU A 103 -22.91 30.94 -11.64
CA GLU A 103 -23.75 30.77 -12.82
C GLU A 103 -25.19 31.12 -12.48
N GLU A 104 -25.75 30.60 -11.39
CA GLU A 104 -27.11 30.92 -10.95
C GLU A 104 -27.29 32.42 -10.65
N LEU A 105 -26.35 33.06 -9.95
CA LEU A 105 -26.40 34.50 -9.67
C LEU A 105 -26.22 35.39 -10.92
N ARG A 106 -25.72 34.86 -12.04
CA ARG A 106 -25.64 35.59 -13.32
C ARG A 106 -26.87 35.40 -14.21
N HIS A 107 -27.68 34.37 -13.94
CA HIS A 107 -28.92 34.08 -14.66
C HIS A 107 -30.17 34.65 -13.95
N VAL A 108 -29.98 35.29 -12.79
CA VAL A 108 -30.98 36.12 -12.07
C VAL A 108 -30.73 37.59 -12.40
#